data_AF-A0A2W5KW57-F1
#
_entry.id   AF-A0A2W5KW57-F1
#
_cell.length_a   1.000
_cell.length_b   1.000
_cell.length_c   1.000
_cell.angle_alpha   90.00
_cell.angle_beta   90.00
_cell.angle_gamma   90.00
#
_symmetry.space_group_name_H-M   'P 1'
#
loop_
_entity.id
_entity.type
_entity.pdbx_description
1 polymer ?
#
loop_
_entity_poly.entity_id
_entity_poly.type
_entity_poly.pdbx_seq_one_letter_code
_entity_poly.pdbx_strand_id
1 'polypeptide(L)' 'MSRPAAAIVNTAQGVASYLDGISERKRANDVRRLCHSNVGIRSHLAALQHDNMQLRARVAELEAKNV' A
#
# COMPACT_ATOMS: atom_id res chain seq x y z
N MET A 1 30.33 -28.80 -28.79
CA MET A 1 29.56 -29.77 -27.98
C MET A 1 28.23 -29.11 -27.62
N SER A 2 27.11 -29.57 -28.19
CA SER A 2 25.79 -29.03 -27.85
C SER A 2 25.45 -29.44 -26.42
N ARG A 3 25.06 -28.47 -25.58
CA ARG A 3 24.46 -28.80 -24.28
C ARG A 3 23.21 -29.65 -24.55
N PRO A 4 23.02 -30.79 -23.89
CA PRO A 4 21.84 -31.63 -24.11
C PRO A 4 20.59 -30.79 -23.85
N ALA A 5 19.62 -30.80 -24.77
CA ALA A 5 18.43 -29.96 -24.73
C ALA A 5 17.69 -30.01 -23.37
N ALA A 6 17.73 -31.17 -22.69
CA ALA A 6 17.20 -31.35 -21.34
C ALA A 6 17.83 -30.41 -20.29
N ALA A 7 19.12 -30.12 -20.37
CA ALA A 7 19.79 -29.21 -19.44
C ALA A 7 19.35 -27.75 -19.65
N ILE A 8 19.10 -27.35 -20.90
CA ILE A 8 18.60 -26.01 -21.25
C ILE A 8 17.16 -25.85 -20.73
N VAL A 9 16.31 -26.86 -20.96
CA VAL A 9 14.92 -26.86 -20.48
C VAL A 9 14.86 -26.83 -18.96
N ASN A 10 15.64 -27.65 -18.25
CA ASN A 10 15.66 -27.64 -16.79
C ASN A 10 16.17 -26.31 -16.22
N THR A 11 17.15 -25.69 -16.87
CA THR A 11 17.65 -24.37 -16.45
C THR A 11 16.59 -23.29 -16.68
N ALA A 12 15.91 -23.30 -17.83
CA ALA A 12 14.82 -22.38 -18.13
C ALA A 12 13.65 -22.54 -17.15
N GLN A 13 13.29 -23.78 -16.80
CA GLN A 13 12.26 -24.09 -15.81
C GLN A 13 12.63 -23.59 -14.42
N GLY A 14 13.89 -23.76 -14.01
CA GLY A 14 14.40 -23.25 -12.73
C GLY A 14 14.40 -21.72 -12.68
N VAL A 15 14.79 -21.06 -13.78
CA VAL A 15 14.74 -19.60 -13.90
C VAL A 15 13.31 -19.09 -13.88
N ALA A 16 12.39 -19.73 -14.60
CA ALA A 16 10.97 -19.38 -14.57
C ALA A 16 10.40 -19.50 -13.15
N SER A 17 10.64 -20.61 -12.46
CA SER A 17 10.18 -20.84 -11.08
C SER A 17 10.78 -19.83 -10.09
N TYR A 18 12.04 -19.43 -10.29
CA TYR A 18 12.71 -18.41 -9.49
C TYR A 18 12.12 -17.01 -9.75
N LEU A 19 11.88 -16.65 -11.00
CA LEU A 19 11.24 -15.40 -11.40
C LEU A 19 9.80 -15.31 -10.90
N ASP A 20 9.06 -16.42 -10.94
CA ASP A 20 7.71 -16.53 -10.38
C ASP A 20 7.74 -16.24 -8.86
N GLY A 21 8.65 -16.86 -8.12
CA GLY A 21 8.82 -16.59 -6.68
C GLY A 21 9.25 -15.14 -6.38
N ILE A 22 10.04 -14.50 -7.25
CA ILE A 22 10.35 -13.06 -7.13
C ILE A 22 9.12 -12.20 -7.43
N SER A 23 8.34 -12.55 -8.45
CA SER A 23 7.13 -11.81 -8.83
C SER A 23 6.09 -11.83 -7.69
N GLU A 24 5.97 -12.97 -6.99
CA GLU A 24 5.14 -13.11 -5.80
C GLU A 24 5.66 -12.27 -4.63
N ARG A 25 6.99 -12.25 -4.40
CA ARG A 25 7.60 -11.37 -3.39
C ARG A 25 7.38 -9.88 -3.71
N LYS A 26 7.49 -9.48 -4.98
CA LYS A 26 7.24 -8.10 -5.43
C LYS A 26 5.78 -7.74 -5.18
N ARG A 27 4.83 -8.59 -5.59
CA ARG A 27 3.40 -8.43 -5.29
C ARG A 27 3.12 -8.32 -3.79
N ALA A 28 3.74 -9.18 -2.97
CA ALA A 28 3.59 -9.13 -1.51
C ALA A 28 4.18 -7.85 -0.89
N ASN A 29 5.23 -7.28 -1.47
CA ASN A 29 5.78 -5.99 -1.05
C ASN A 29 4.85 -4.83 -1.47
N ASP A 30 4.35 -4.85 -2.71
CA ASP A 30 3.39 -3.85 -3.19
C ASP A 30 2.10 -3.83 -2.35
N VAL A 31 1.55 -5.00 -1.99
CA VAL A 31 0.40 -5.10 -1.09
C VAL A 31 0.73 -4.52 0.30
N ARG A 32 1.89 -4.85 0.89
CA ARG A 32 2.32 -4.28 2.17
C ARG A 32 2.45 -2.76 2.11
N ARG A 33 3.02 -2.23 1.02
CA ARG A 33 3.14 -0.79 0.79
C ARG A 33 1.77 -0.11 0.68
N LEU A 34 0.86 -0.69 -0.08
CA LEU A 34 -0.52 -0.19 -0.19
C LEU A 34 -1.26 -0.21 1.15
N CYS A 35 -1.14 -1.29 1.93
CA CYS A 35 -1.70 -1.37 3.27
C CYS A 35 -1.13 -0.27 4.18
N HIS A 36 0.19 -0.06 4.16
CA HIS A 36 0.83 0.99 4.95
C HIS A 36 0.35 2.39 4.55
N SER A 37 0.28 2.69 3.25
CA SER A 37 -0.28 3.95 2.74
C SER A 37 -1.74 4.14 3.15
N ASN A 38 -2.57 3.10 3.06
CA ASN A 38 -3.97 3.16 3.47
C ASN A 38 -4.13 3.45 4.97
N VAL A 39 -3.28 2.87 5.82
CA VAL A 39 -3.26 3.19 7.26
C VAL A 39 -2.93 4.67 7.47
N GLY A 40 -1.90 5.19 6.79
CA GLY A 40 -1.54 6.61 6.85
C GLY A 40 -2.68 7.54 6.43
N ILE A 41 -3.36 7.22 5.32
CA ILE A 41 -4.52 7.99 4.83
C ILE A 41 -5.67 7.97 5.85
N ARG A 42 -5.98 6.80 6.43
CA ARG A 42 -7.04 6.68 7.45
C ARG A 42 -6.73 7.49 8.70
N SER A 43 -5.48 7.46 9.17
CA SER A 43 -5.05 8.27 10.32
C SER A 43 -5.16 9.77 10.02
N HIS A 44 -4.75 10.20 8.82
CA HIS A 44 -4.84 11.59 8.42
C HIS A 44 -6.30 12.07 8.28
N LEU A 45 -7.17 11.23 7.70
CA LEU A 45 -8.59 11.50 7.61
C LEU A 45 -9.24 11.65 8.99
N ALA A 46 -8.88 10.79 9.95
CA ALA A 46 -9.39 10.87 11.32
C ALA A 46 -8.98 12.19 12.01
N ALA A 47 -7.73 12.63 11.82
CA ALA A 47 -7.26 13.92 12.33
C ALA A 47 -8.05 15.09 11.71
N LEU A 48 -8.21 15.12 10.38
CA LEU A 48 -8.98 16.16 9.71
C LEU A 48 -10.45 16.20 10.15
N GLN A 49 -11.07 15.03 10.37
CA GLN A 49 -12.44 14.96 10.89
C GLN A 49 -12.54 15.52 12.30
N HIS A 50 -11.56 15.23 13.16
CA HIS A 50 -11.49 15.79 14.50
C HIS A 50 -11.34 17.32 14.46
N ASP A 51 -10.40 17.82 13.67
CA ASP A 51 -10.16 19.26 13.51
C ASP A 51 -11.41 19.97 12.95
N ASN A 52 -12.09 19.36 11.97
CA ASN A 52 -13.32 19.91 11.40
C ASN A 52 -14.43 20.00 12.46
N MET A 53 -14.55 18.99 13.33
CA MET A 53 -15.52 18.99 14.41
C MET A 53 -15.22 20.11 15.43
N GLN A 54 -13.96 20.29 15.81
CA GLN A 54 -13.55 21.37 16.71
C GLN A 54 -13.82 22.76 16.10
N LEU A 55 -13.51 22.94 14.80
CA LEU A 55 -13.77 24.19 14.10
C LEU A 55 -15.26 24.50 14.04
N ARG A 56 -16.11 23.51 13.72
CA ARG A 56 -17.57 23.70 13.73
C ARG A 56 -18.08 24.09 15.11
N ALA A 57 -17.60 23.46 16.16
CA ALA A 57 -17.97 23.81 17.54
C ALA A 57 -17.58 25.26 17.86
N ARG A 58 -16.36 25.65 17.50
CA ARG A 58 -15.86 27.01 17.74
C ARG A 58 -16.60 28.08 16.93
N VAL A 59 -16.99 27.77 15.69
CA VAL A 59 -17.84 28.65 14.87
C VAL A 59 -19.20 28.83 15.55
N ALA A 60 -19.85 27.74 15.98
CA ALA A 60 -21.14 27.83 16.67
C ALA A 60 -21.05 28.65 17.98
N GLU A 61 -19.97 28.48 18.75
CA GLU A 61 -19.73 29.31 19.95
C GLU A 61 -19.55 30.79 19.64
N LEU A 62 -18.87 31.12 18.54
CA LEU A 62 -18.66 32.51 18.11
C LEU A 62 -19.94 33.14 17.58
N GLU A 63 -20.74 32.39 16.82
CA GLU A 63 -22.06 32.82 16.35
C GLU A 63 -22.99 33.09 17.54
N ALA A 64 -23.02 32.21 18.54
CA ALA A 64 -23.84 32.40 19.74
C ALA A 64 -23.42 33.59 20.62
N LYS A 65 -22.16 34.07 20.51
CA LYS A 65 -21.66 35.25 21.25
C LYS A 65 -21.89 36.57 20.51
N ASN A 66 -22.15 36.52 19.20
CA ASN A 66 -22.33 37.69 18.33
C ASN A 66 -23.81 37.95 17.97
N VAL A 67 -24.74 37.16 18.53
CA VAL A 67 -26.20 37.35 18.49
C VAL A 67 -26.66 37.82 19.87
#